data_AF-A0A9Q5VF41-F1
#
_entry.id   AF-A0A9Q5VF41-F1
#
_cell.length_a   1.000
_cell.length_b   1.000
_cell.length_c   1.000
_cell.angle_alpha   90.00
_cell.angle_beta   90.00
_cell.angle_gamma   90.00
#
_symmetry.space_group_name_H-M   'P 1'
#
loop_
_entity.id
_entity.type
_entity.pdbx_description
1 polymer ?
#
loop_
_entity_poly.entity_id
_entity_poly.type
_entity_poly.pdbx_seq_one_letter_code
_entity_poly.pdbx_strand_id
1 'polypeptide(L)'
;MSLARLKVKVFRLLGEVYCCEDLTTYHAASIKQLMDRMRDIQAVRELPSILLSLKNNLRENSGVYECFFSQSYRQFVQQADECLAACQAYVVQTRSQQVSYAEAEQNISVTILEGIRKAIVNQLAGGGFELGYGGSRHAIRQGASFVQVPKRIADIMKIIEGNSRTPDEKLNEIKAIKVAALSYRSSFLLFFGRTQSSTNQFITNLNCG
;
A
#
# COMPACT_ATOMS: atom_id res chain seq x y z
N MET A 1 -1.78 -16.50 14.61
CA MET A 1 -1.44 -16.04 15.97
C MET A 1 -1.30 -14.53 15.93
N SER A 2 -1.89 -13.76 16.86
CA SER A 2 -1.83 -12.29 16.81
C SER A 2 -0.50 -11.73 17.35
N LEU A 3 -0.09 -10.55 16.88
CA LEU A 3 1.12 -9.85 17.34
C LEU A 3 1.16 -9.69 18.87
N ALA A 4 0.04 -9.35 19.49
CA ALA A 4 -0.05 -9.20 20.95
C ALA A 4 0.26 -10.53 21.68
N ARG A 5 -0.27 -11.66 21.18
CA ARG A 5 0.03 -12.98 21.76
C ARG A 5 1.49 -13.38 21.57
N LEU A 6 2.08 -13.02 20.44
CA LEU A 6 3.50 -13.25 20.15
C LEU A 6 4.38 -12.43 21.11
N LYS A 7 4.11 -11.13 21.27
CA LYS A 7 4.81 -10.26 22.22
C LYS A 7 4.76 -10.79 23.65
N VAL A 8 3.59 -11.22 24.12
CA VAL A 8 3.43 -11.78 25.47
C VAL A 8 4.28 -13.05 25.66
N LYS A 9 4.32 -13.94 24.66
CA LYS A 9 5.17 -15.14 24.72
C LYS A 9 6.65 -14.79 24.79
N VAL A 10 7.12 -13.87 23.96
CA VAL A 10 8.54 -13.47 23.97
C VAL A 10 8.90 -12.72 25.26
N PHE A 11 7.99 -11.88 25.79
CA PHE A 11 8.20 -11.19 27.06
C PHE A 11 8.29 -12.17 28.22
N ARG A 12 7.47 -13.22 28.22
CA ARG A 12 7.56 -14.29 29.22
C ARG A 12 8.91 -14.99 29.14
N LEU A 13 9.35 -15.38 27.94
CA LEU A 13 10.65 -16.04 27.75
C LEU A 13 11.81 -15.14 28.21
N LEU A 14 11.80 -13.85 27.87
CA LEU A 14 12.83 -12.91 28.33
C LEU A 14 12.80 -12.69 29.85
N GLY A 15 11.61 -12.62 30.44
CA GLY A 15 11.43 -12.49 31.88
C GLY A 15 11.91 -13.71 32.65
N GLU A 16 11.68 -14.92 32.12
CA GLU A 16 12.20 -16.17 32.69
C GLU A 16 13.73 -16.19 32.69
N VAL A 17 14.38 -15.66 31.63
CA VAL A 17 15.84 -15.52 31.59
C VAL A 17 16.31 -14.43 32.56
N TYR A 18 15.59 -13.30 32.64
CA TYR A 18 15.96 -12.17 33.50
C TYR A 18 15.88 -12.48 35.00
N CYS A 19 14.91 -13.31 35.42
CA CYS A 19 14.69 -13.67 36.83
C CYS A 19 15.66 -14.75 37.36
N CYS A 20 16.58 -15.27 36.55
CA CYS A 20 17.67 -16.11 37.05
C CYS A 20 18.69 -15.22 37.80
N GLU A 21 18.60 -15.20 39.13
CA GLU A 21 19.27 -14.25 40.04
C GLU A 21 20.81 -14.24 39.98
N ASP A 22 21.46 -15.21 39.32
CA ASP A 22 22.91 -15.37 39.25
C ASP A 22 23.54 -15.07 37.86
N LEU A 23 22.77 -14.48 36.93
CA LEU A 23 23.36 -13.96 35.70
C LEU A 23 24.32 -12.82 36.05
N THR A 24 25.63 -13.08 35.90
CA THR A 24 26.68 -12.07 36.03
C THR A 24 26.23 -10.78 35.34
N THR A 25 26.59 -9.62 35.92
CA THR A 25 26.09 -8.27 35.61
C THR A 25 26.02 -7.95 34.10
N TYR A 26 26.82 -8.64 33.29
CA TYR A 26 26.88 -8.55 31.84
C TYR A 26 25.65 -9.13 31.10
N HIS A 27 25.10 -10.27 31.53
CA HIS A 27 23.96 -10.91 30.84
C HIS A 27 22.63 -10.24 31.19
N ALA A 28 22.45 -9.81 32.44
CA ALA A 28 21.29 -9.06 32.89
C ALA A 28 21.10 -7.75 32.09
N ALA A 29 22.21 -7.07 31.76
CA ALA A 29 22.18 -5.86 30.93
C ALA A 29 21.71 -6.14 29.49
N SER A 30 22.22 -7.22 28.88
CA SER A 30 21.85 -7.62 27.52
C SER A 30 20.37 -8.03 27.42
N ILE A 31 19.86 -8.79 28.39
CA ILE A 31 18.46 -9.20 28.44
C ILE A 31 17.54 -8.02 28.71
N LYS A 32 17.93 -7.12 29.63
CA LYS A 32 17.20 -5.87 29.89
C LYS A 32 17.10 -5.01 28.64
N GLN A 33 18.20 -4.87 27.88
CA GLN A 33 18.20 -4.14 26.61
C GLN A 33 17.24 -4.79 25.58
N LEU A 34 17.15 -6.13 25.52
CA LEU A 34 16.19 -6.82 24.65
C LEU A 34 14.74 -6.60 25.10
N MET A 35 14.48 -6.60 26.41
CA MET A 35 13.15 -6.32 26.98
C MET A 35 12.70 -4.87 26.73
N ASP A 36 13.60 -3.90 26.90
CA ASP A 36 13.33 -2.48 26.65
C ASP A 36 13.08 -2.25 25.15
N ARG A 37 13.92 -2.83 24.27
CA ARG A 37 13.68 -2.81 22.82
C ARG A 37 12.31 -3.38 22.49
N MET A 38 11.92 -4.52 23.08
CA MET A 38 10.61 -5.12 22.84
C MET A 38 9.42 -4.31 23.33
N ARG A 39 9.59 -3.54 24.42
CA ARG A 39 8.56 -2.64 24.94
C ARG A 39 8.25 -1.55 23.92
N ASP A 40 9.28 -1.06 23.24
CA ASP A 40 9.20 0.04 22.28
C ASP A 40 8.94 -0.41 20.83
N ILE A 41 8.92 -1.73 20.54
CA ILE A 41 8.60 -2.23 19.19
C ILE A 41 7.19 -1.78 18.81
N GLN A 42 7.10 -0.79 17.92
CA GLN A 42 5.87 -0.46 17.20
C GLN A 42 5.68 -1.35 15.97
N ALA A 43 6.77 -1.83 15.37
CA ALA A 43 6.76 -2.57 14.11
C ALA A 43 7.16 -4.05 14.26
N VAL A 44 6.28 -4.95 13.81
CA VAL A 44 6.45 -6.41 13.82
C VAL A 44 7.78 -6.89 13.22
N ARG A 45 8.35 -6.13 12.29
CA ARG A 45 9.55 -6.47 11.53
C ARG A 45 10.81 -6.61 12.38
N GLU A 46 10.82 -6.07 13.60
CA GLU A 46 11.96 -6.13 14.52
C GLU A 46 11.92 -7.34 15.48
N LEU A 47 10.78 -8.03 15.59
CA LEU A 47 10.64 -9.22 16.46
C LEU A 47 11.57 -10.37 16.07
N PRO A 48 11.73 -10.74 14.78
CA PRO A 48 12.63 -11.83 14.39
C PRO A 48 14.10 -11.57 14.73
N SER A 49 14.58 -10.33 14.58
CA SER A 49 15.99 -10.00 14.88
C SER A 49 16.27 -10.05 16.37
N ILE A 50 15.33 -9.59 17.20
CA ILE A 50 15.45 -9.66 18.67
C ILE A 50 15.43 -11.10 19.16
N LEU A 51 14.54 -11.94 18.63
CA LEU A 51 14.52 -13.37 18.96
C LEU A 51 15.77 -14.11 18.49
N LEU A 52 16.31 -13.75 17.34
CA LEU A 52 17.57 -14.33 16.85
C LEU A 52 18.74 -13.93 17.75
N SER A 53 18.80 -12.67 18.19
CA SER A 53 19.80 -12.20 19.16
C SER A 53 19.67 -12.92 20.51
N LEU A 54 18.45 -13.13 21.00
CA LEU A 54 18.20 -13.91 22.22
C LEU A 54 18.69 -15.37 22.05
N LYS A 55 18.34 -16.02 20.94
CA LYS A 55 18.77 -17.40 20.65
C LYS A 55 20.29 -17.54 20.59
N ASN A 56 20.98 -16.61 19.94
CA ASN A 56 22.44 -16.62 19.87
C ASN A 56 23.05 -16.46 21.26
N ASN A 57 22.51 -15.53 22.07
CA ASN A 57 22.98 -15.33 23.44
C ASN A 57 22.78 -16.58 24.32
N LEU A 58 21.63 -17.25 24.21
CA LEU A 58 21.34 -18.49 24.94
C LEU A 58 22.30 -19.62 24.52
N ARG A 59 22.57 -19.75 23.22
CA ARG A 59 23.47 -20.79 22.68
C ARG A 59 24.92 -20.57 23.10
N GLU A 60 25.40 -19.33 23.05
CA GLU A 60 26.77 -18.98 23.43
C GLU A 60 27.04 -19.22 24.92
N ASN A 61 26.00 -19.18 25.76
CA ASN A 61 26.12 -19.29 27.21
C ASN A 61 25.40 -20.55 27.75
N SER A 62 25.26 -21.59 26.93
CA SER A 62 24.46 -22.78 27.24
C SER A 62 24.86 -23.45 28.56
N GLY A 63 26.16 -23.51 28.86
CA GLY A 63 26.66 -24.12 30.10
C GLY A 63 26.34 -23.34 31.38
N VAL A 64 26.08 -22.04 31.27
CA VAL A 64 25.59 -21.22 32.40
C VAL A 64 24.10 -21.47 32.57
N TYR A 65 23.35 -21.39 31.48
CA TYR A 65 21.89 -21.52 31.47
C TYR A 65 21.37 -22.92 31.80
N GLU A 66 22.07 -23.99 31.43
CA GLU A 66 21.70 -25.38 31.76
C GLU A 66 21.55 -25.60 33.28
N CYS A 67 22.28 -24.85 34.09
CA CYS A 67 22.25 -24.95 35.55
C CYS A 67 21.09 -24.18 36.21
N PHE A 68 20.46 -23.22 35.51
CA PHE A 68 19.51 -22.28 36.12
C PHE A 68 18.04 -22.49 35.70
N PHE A 69 17.77 -23.17 34.59
CA PHE A 69 16.39 -23.38 34.18
C PHE A 69 15.72 -24.53 34.98
N SER A 70 14.58 -24.22 35.61
CA SER A 70 13.75 -25.20 36.34
C SER A 70 12.97 -26.15 35.41
N GLN A 71 12.72 -25.73 34.16
CA GLN A 71 12.39 -26.61 33.03
C GLN A 71 13.67 -27.11 32.37
N SER A 72 13.66 -28.29 31.75
CA SER A 72 14.84 -28.75 31.01
C SER A 72 15.24 -27.69 29.98
N TYR A 73 16.50 -27.24 29.98
CA TYR A 73 17.03 -26.23 29.04
C TYR A 73 16.61 -26.50 27.58
N ARG A 74 16.50 -27.78 27.21
CA ARG A 74 15.99 -28.23 25.91
C ARG A 74 14.55 -27.78 25.62
N GLN A 75 13.64 -27.85 26.59
CA GLN A 75 12.26 -27.37 26.44
C GLN A 75 12.21 -25.85 26.25
N PHE A 76 13.07 -25.09 26.95
CA PHE A 76 13.15 -23.65 26.80
C PHE A 76 13.66 -23.25 25.40
N VAL A 77 14.74 -23.88 24.94
CA VAL A 77 15.27 -23.67 23.58
C VAL A 77 14.23 -24.02 22.52
N GLN A 78 13.49 -25.11 22.69
CA GLN A 78 12.41 -25.50 21.79
C GLN A 78 11.29 -24.45 21.73
N GLN A 79 10.86 -23.90 22.87
CA GLN A 79 9.85 -22.84 22.92
C GLN A 79 10.32 -21.54 22.25
N ALA A 80 11.62 -21.22 22.37
CA ALA A 80 12.23 -20.08 21.68
C ALA A 80 12.24 -20.29 20.15
N ASP A 81 12.56 -21.50 19.68
CA ASP A 81 12.54 -21.86 18.25
C ASP A 81 11.13 -21.82 17.66
N GLU A 82 10.13 -22.34 18.38
CA GLU A 82 8.72 -22.26 17.99
C GLU A 82 8.25 -20.79 17.90
N CYS A 83 8.68 -19.94 18.85
CA CYS A 83 8.38 -18.51 18.79
C CYS A 83 9.05 -17.82 17.61
N LEU A 84 10.30 -18.14 17.29
CA LEU A 84 11.01 -17.59 16.15
C LEU A 84 10.34 -17.98 14.82
N ALA A 85 10.01 -19.25 14.66
CA ALA A 85 9.31 -19.74 13.47
C ALA A 85 7.94 -19.06 13.30
N ALA A 86 7.19 -18.91 14.40
CA ALA A 86 5.91 -18.20 14.38
C ALA A 86 6.06 -16.70 14.03
N CYS A 87 7.13 -16.05 14.50
CA CYS A 87 7.44 -14.66 14.14
C CYS A 87 7.77 -14.51 12.66
N GLN A 88 8.62 -15.39 12.13
CA GLN A 88 9.01 -15.38 10.72
C GLN A 88 7.80 -15.62 9.82
N ALA A 89 6.96 -16.61 10.14
CA ALA A 89 5.73 -16.89 9.42
C ALA A 89 4.77 -15.69 9.44
N TYR A 90 4.62 -15.04 10.58
CA TYR A 90 3.78 -13.84 10.71
C TYR A 90 4.32 -12.68 9.85
N VAL A 91 5.64 -12.42 9.85
CA VAL A 91 6.25 -11.36 9.02
C VAL A 91 6.05 -11.64 7.52
N VAL A 92 6.25 -12.88 7.09
CA VAL A 92 6.00 -13.29 5.69
C VAL A 92 4.52 -13.09 5.33
N GLN A 93 3.60 -13.57 6.17
CA GLN A 93 2.16 -13.41 5.95
C GLN A 93 1.75 -11.93 5.86
N THR A 94 2.28 -11.08 6.74
CA THR A 94 1.98 -9.64 6.74
C THR A 94 2.50 -8.97 5.45
N ARG A 95 3.67 -9.40 4.96
CA ARG A 95 4.26 -8.88 3.72
C ARG A 95 3.47 -9.32 2.49
N SER A 96 3.03 -10.59 2.45
CA SER A 96 2.17 -11.10 1.39
C SER A 96 0.80 -10.40 1.35
N GLN A 97 0.23 -10.08 2.50
CA GLN A 97 -1.00 -9.29 2.58
C GLN A 97 -0.80 -7.87 2.03
N GLN A 98 0.28 -7.18 2.41
CA GLN A 98 0.57 -5.83 1.91
C GLN A 98 0.74 -5.79 0.38
N VAL A 99 1.39 -6.81 -0.20
CA VAL A 99 1.51 -6.95 -1.66
C VAL A 99 0.13 -7.20 -2.29
N SER A 100 -0.67 -8.09 -1.71
CA SER A 100 -2.02 -8.39 -2.20
C SER A 100 -2.96 -7.19 -2.16
N TYR A 101 -2.90 -6.34 -1.12
CA TYR A 101 -3.68 -5.11 -1.06
C TYR A 101 -3.24 -4.08 -2.12
N ALA A 102 -1.93 -3.90 -2.31
CA ALA A 102 -1.40 -3.00 -3.34
C ALA A 102 -1.75 -3.47 -4.77
N GLU A 103 -1.71 -4.78 -5.03
CA GLU A 103 -2.16 -5.38 -6.28
C GLU A 103 -3.68 -5.23 -6.49
N ALA A 104 -4.47 -5.35 -5.42
CA ALA A 104 -5.92 -5.14 -5.48
C ALA A 104 -6.27 -3.66 -5.77
N GLU A 105 -5.59 -2.70 -5.13
CA GLU A 105 -5.77 -1.28 -5.41
C GLU A 105 -5.38 -0.92 -6.85
N GLN A 106 -4.24 -1.43 -7.34
CA GLN A 106 -3.87 -1.23 -8.74
C GLN A 106 -4.88 -1.83 -9.71
N ASN A 107 -5.42 -3.03 -9.42
CA ASN A 107 -6.46 -3.65 -10.26
C ASN A 107 -7.77 -2.84 -10.28
N ILE A 108 -8.16 -2.23 -9.15
CA ILE A 108 -9.32 -1.33 -9.09
C ILE A 108 -9.08 -0.10 -9.95
N SER A 109 -7.92 0.54 -9.83
CA SER A 109 -7.58 1.73 -10.61
C SER A 109 -7.51 1.45 -12.11
N VAL A 110 -6.97 0.29 -12.52
CA VAL A 110 -7.01 -0.17 -13.92
C VAL A 110 -8.46 -0.34 -14.40
N THR A 111 -9.30 -0.99 -13.61
CA THR A 111 -10.72 -1.20 -13.95
C THR A 111 -11.46 0.13 -14.12
N ILE A 112 -11.20 1.11 -13.25
CA ILE A 112 -11.79 2.45 -13.34
C ILE A 112 -11.31 3.17 -14.62
N LEU A 113 -10.01 3.14 -14.91
CA LEU A 113 -9.46 3.75 -16.13
C LEU A 113 -10.06 3.15 -17.40
N GLU A 114 -10.24 1.83 -17.45
CA GLU A 114 -10.94 1.16 -18.55
C GLU A 114 -12.41 1.57 -18.65
N GLY A 115 -13.09 1.73 -17.51
CA GLY A 115 -14.46 2.24 -17.44
C GLY A 115 -14.57 3.65 -18.03
N ILE A 116 -13.65 4.55 -17.68
CA ILE A 116 -13.59 5.91 -18.22
C ILE A 116 -13.33 5.88 -19.73
N ARG A 117 -12.38 5.05 -20.19
CA ARG A 117 -12.11 4.86 -21.62
C ARG A 117 -13.35 4.40 -22.37
N LYS A 118 -14.05 3.38 -21.86
CA LYS A 118 -15.30 2.88 -22.44
C LYS A 118 -16.39 3.95 -22.49
N ALA A 119 -16.54 4.75 -21.43
CA ALA A 119 -17.49 5.86 -21.41
C ALA A 119 -17.22 6.88 -22.52
N ILE A 120 -15.95 7.25 -22.75
CA ILE A 120 -15.56 8.17 -23.83
C ILE A 120 -15.88 7.54 -25.20
N VAL A 121 -15.50 6.28 -25.42
CA VAL A 121 -15.76 5.60 -26.70
C VAL A 121 -17.26 5.47 -26.97
N ASN A 122 -18.07 5.16 -25.96
CA ASN A 122 -19.52 5.07 -26.09
C ASN A 122 -20.14 6.44 -26.43
N GLN A 123 -19.66 7.51 -25.81
CA GLN A 123 -20.11 8.87 -26.14
C GLN A 123 -19.80 9.23 -27.59
N LEU A 124 -18.64 8.79 -28.11
CA LEU A 124 -18.25 9.00 -29.50
C LEU A 124 -19.06 8.19 -30.50
N ALA A 125 -19.43 6.95 -30.16
CA ALA A 125 -20.24 6.09 -31.01
C ALA A 125 -21.71 6.55 -31.10
N GLY A 126 -22.19 7.30 -30.09
CA GLY A 126 -23.52 7.90 -30.10
C GLY A 126 -23.56 9.21 -30.89
N GLY A 127 -23.61 10.33 -30.16
CA GLY A 127 -23.72 11.69 -30.73
C GLY A 127 -22.41 12.47 -30.77
N GLY A 128 -21.31 11.88 -30.29
CA GLY A 128 -20.04 12.59 -30.14
C GLY A 128 -20.07 13.64 -29.02
N PHE A 129 -19.08 14.51 -29.06
CA PHE A 129 -19.05 15.71 -28.24
C PHE A 129 -19.43 16.89 -29.11
N GLU A 130 -20.20 17.82 -28.56
CA GLU A 130 -20.37 19.10 -29.21
C GLU A 130 -19.00 19.76 -29.35
N LEU A 131 -18.73 20.27 -30.55
CA LEU A 131 -17.57 21.09 -30.84
C LEU A 131 -18.12 22.44 -31.28
N GLY A 132 -17.73 23.52 -30.60
CA GLY A 132 -18.20 24.88 -30.90
C GLY A 132 -17.85 25.33 -32.33
N TYR A 133 -18.20 26.58 -32.66
CA TYR A 133 -17.95 27.13 -33.99
C TYR A 133 -16.44 27.08 -34.34
N GLY A 134 -16.09 26.37 -35.42
CA GLY A 134 -14.70 26.08 -35.82
C GLY A 134 -14.15 24.70 -35.44
N GLY A 135 -14.96 23.86 -34.78
CA GLY A 135 -14.58 22.49 -34.43
C GLY A 135 -13.51 22.43 -33.33
N SER A 136 -12.87 21.26 -33.19
CA SER A 136 -11.72 21.09 -32.29
C SER A 136 -10.48 20.67 -33.05
N ARG A 137 -9.35 21.31 -32.76
CA ARG A 137 -8.03 20.89 -33.25
C ARG A 137 -7.50 19.61 -32.58
N HIS A 138 -8.17 19.16 -31.52
CA HIS A 138 -7.79 17.96 -30.78
C HIS A 138 -8.58 16.78 -31.30
N ALA A 139 -7.92 15.66 -31.54
CA ALA A 139 -8.54 14.43 -32.00
C ALA A 139 -7.95 13.23 -31.27
N ILE A 140 -8.77 12.20 -31.10
CA ILE A 140 -8.32 10.91 -30.58
C ILE A 140 -8.45 9.84 -31.67
N ARG A 141 -7.62 8.81 -31.59
CA ARG A 141 -7.65 7.70 -32.52
C ARG A 141 -8.72 6.70 -32.10
N GLN A 142 -9.66 6.40 -32.99
CA GLN A 142 -10.66 5.36 -32.83
C GLN A 142 -10.47 4.35 -33.98
N GLY A 143 -9.75 3.27 -33.72
CA GLY A 143 -9.35 2.30 -34.75
C GLY A 143 -8.47 2.93 -35.83
N ALA A 144 -8.98 2.98 -37.07
CA ALA A 144 -8.30 3.57 -38.23
C ALA A 144 -8.60 5.07 -38.43
N SER A 145 -9.56 5.64 -37.71
CA SER A 145 -10.03 7.02 -37.90
C SER A 145 -9.63 7.92 -36.73
N PHE A 146 -9.50 9.21 -37.01
CA PHE A 146 -9.32 10.25 -35.98
C PHE A 146 -10.63 11.00 -35.81
N VAL A 147 -11.14 11.03 -34.57
CA VAL A 147 -12.38 11.73 -34.23
C VAL A 147 -12.02 12.97 -33.43
N GLN A 148 -12.53 14.13 -33.86
CA GLN A 148 -12.33 15.39 -33.17
C GLN A 148 -13.05 15.37 -31.82
N VAL A 149 -12.35 15.81 -30.77
CA VAL A 149 -12.87 15.85 -29.40
C VAL A 149 -12.45 17.13 -28.69
N PRO A 150 -13.17 17.56 -27.65
CA PRO A 150 -12.73 18.67 -26.81
C PRO A 150 -11.36 18.40 -26.18
N LYS A 151 -10.56 19.45 -25.98
CA LYS A 151 -9.20 19.36 -25.42
C LYS A 151 -9.12 18.50 -24.16
N ARG A 152 -10.04 18.70 -23.21
CA ARG A 152 -10.06 17.95 -21.93
C ARG A 152 -10.27 16.44 -22.13
N ILE A 153 -11.06 16.03 -23.13
CA ILE A 153 -11.26 14.62 -23.47
C ILE A 153 -10.00 14.03 -24.10
N ALA A 154 -9.32 14.79 -24.98
CA ALA A 154 -8.04 14.38 -25.53
C ALA A 154 -6.96 14.24 -24.44
N ASP A 155 -6.93 15.16 -23.47
CA ASP A 155 -6.01 15.12 -22.34
C ASP A 155 -6.27 13.87 -21.47
N ILE A 156 -7.54 13.56 -21.15
CA ILE A 156 -7.92 12.34 -20.41
C ILE A 156 -7.48 11.07 -21.17
N MET A 157 -7.76 10.98 -22.48
CA MET A 157 -7.35 9.83 -23.29
C MET A 157 -5.83 9.68 -23.34
N LYS A 158 -5.09 10.79 -23.45
CA LYS A 158 -3.62 10.78 -23.41
C LYS A 158 -3.08 10.30 -22.07
N ILE A 159 -3.72 10.66 -20.96
CA ILE A 159 -3.36 10.17 -19.62
C ILE A 159 -3.60 8.66 -19.51
N ILE A 160 -4.74 8.16 -20.00
CA ILE A 160 -5.07 6.73 -20.02
C ILE A 160 -4.05 5.95 -20.85
N GLU A 161 -3.73 6.42 -22.06
CA GLU A 161 -2.86 5.73 -23.03
C GLU A 161 -1.36 5.88 -22.75
N GLY A 162 -0.94 6.84 -21.92
CA GLY A 162 0.47 7.07 -21.62
C GLY A 162 1.08 5.95 -20.77
N ASN A 163 2.19 5.33 -21.21
CA ASN A 163 2.80 4.21 -20.49
C ASN A 163 3.70 4.59 -19.30
N SER A 164 3.93 5.89 -19.07
CA SER A 164 4.96 6.36 -18.13
C SER A 164 4.52 6.50 -16.67
N ARG A 165 3.24 6.27 -16.35
CA ARG A 165 2.65 6.53 -15.03
C ARG A 165 1.87 5.32 -14.52
N THR A 166 1.84 5.17 -13.20
CA THR A 166 1.04 4.15 -12.53
C THR A 166 -0.47 4.41 -12.72
N PRO A 167 -1.33 3.37 -12.63
CA PRO A 167 -2.78 3.53 -12.73
C PRO A 167 -3.36 4.57 -11.75
N ASP A 168 -2.84 4.62 -10.53
CA ASP A 168 -3.30 5.57 -9.50
C ASP A 168 -2.95 7.02 -9.84
N GLU A 169 -1.73 7.27 -10.32
CA GLU A 169 -1.30 8.60 -10.77
C GLU A 169 -2.16 9.10 -11.92
N LYS A 170 -2.45 8.23 -12.90
CA LYS A 170 -3.36 8.54 -14.00
C LYS A 170 -4.75 8.90 -13.49
N LEU A 171 -5.27 8.12 -12.54
CA LEU A 171 -6.60 8.36 -11.98
C LEU A 171 -6.65 9.69 -11.20
N ASN A 172 -5.61 10.02 -10.45
CA ASN A 172 -5.51 11.29 -9.72
C ASN A 172 -5.49 12.50 -10.66
N GLU A 173 -4.79 12.43 -11.79
CA GLU A 173 -4.83 13.49 -12.80
C GLU A 173 -6.22 13.65 -13.43
N ILE A 174 -6.90 12.53 -13.72
CA ILE A 174 -8.28 12.58 -14.23
C ILE A 174 -9.24 13.16 -13.17
N LYS A 175 -9.07 12.82 -11.88
CA LYS A 175 -9.80 13.44 -10.77
C LYS A 175 -9.58 14.95 -10.72
N ALA A 176 -8.35 15.42 -10.93
CA ALA A 176 -8.06 16.86 -10.98
C ALA A 176 -8.78 17.55 -12.16
N ILE A 177 -8.80 16.91 -13.34
CA ILE A 177 -9.56 17.42 -14.50
C ILE A 177 -11.07 17.46 -14.19
N LYS A 178 -11.59 16.44 -13.51
CA LYS A 178 -13.00 16.38 -13.07
C LYS A 178 -13.35 17.50 -12.10
N VAL A 179 -12.52 17.76 -11.09
CA VAL A 179 -12.71 18.87 -10.15
C VAL A 179 -12.68 20.22 -10.87
N ALA A 180 -11.75 20.41 -11.81
CA ALA A 180 -11.68 21.62 -12.65
C ALA A 180 -12.87 21.78 -13.63
N ALA A 181 -13.63 20.71 -13.89
CA ALA A 181 -14.89 20.79 -14.63
C ALA A 181 -16.06 21.29 -13.76
N LEU A 182 -16.06 20.96 -12.45
CA LEU A 182 -17.07 21.44 -11.49
C LEU A 182 -16.95 22.95 -11.22
N SER A 183 -15.73 23.49 -11.19
CA SER A 183 -15.48 24.90 -10.83
C SER A 183 -15.67 25.90 -11.97
N TYR A 184 -15.92 25.44 -13.21
CA TYR A 184 -16.01 26.32 -14.37
C TYR A 184 -17.43 26.93 -14.50
N ARG A 185 -17.63 28.09 -13.86
CA ARG A 185 -18.81 28.94 -14.09
C ARG A 185 -18.74 29.58 -15.49
N SER A 186 -19.83 29.42 -16.24
CA SER A 186 -20.06 30.00 -17.55
C SER A 186 -20.14 31.54 -17.49
N SER A 187 -19.01 32.24 -17.55
CA SER A 187 -19.04 33.69 -17.79
C SER A 187 -19.38 33.96 -19.25
N PHE A 188 -20.66 34.18 -19.56
CA PHE A 188 -21.36 34.41 -20.82
C PHE A 188 -20.67 35.15 -22.01
N LEU A 189 -19.43 35.68 -21.94
CA LEU A 189 -19.01 36.77 -22.84
C LEU A 189 -17.99 36.54 -23.99
N LEU A 190 -17.29 35.41 -24.20
CA LEU A 190 -16.37 35.32 -25.36
C LEU A 190 -16.30 33.90 -25.97
N PHE A 191 -16.58 33.82 -27.27
CA PHE A 191 -16.88 32.62 -28.08
C PHE A 191 -15.70 31.75 -28.51
N PHE A 192 -14.48 31.96 -28.00
CA PHE A 192 -13.29 31.23 -28.45
C PHE A 192 -12.66 30.42 -27.32
N GLY A 193 -12.82 29.09 -27.37
CA GLY A 193 -12.09 28.13 -26.52
C GLY A 193 -12.89 27.46 -25.39
N ARG A 194 -14.22 27.64 -25.32
CA ARG A 194 -15.04 27.01 -24.27
C ARG A 194 -15.16 25.51 -24.46
N THR A 195 -14.87 24.75 -23.41
CA THR A 195 -15.40 23.39 -23.26
C THR A 195 -16.91 23.52 -23.08
N GLN A 196 -17.70 22.91 -23.97
CA GLN A 196 -19.16 23.04 -23.93
C GLN A 196 -19.76 22.42 -22.66
N SER A 197 -20.93 22.93 -22.24
CA SER A 197 -21.61 22.49 -21.01
C SER A 197 -21.85 20.98 -21.00
N SER A 198 -22.19 20.40 -22.15
CA SER A 198 -22.35 18.97 -22.39
C SER A 198 -21.07 18.17 -22.06
N THR A 199 -19.91 18.68 -22.46
CA THR A 199 -18.61 18.05 -22.18
C THR A 199 -18.24 18.16 -20.70
N ASN A 200 -18.49 19.30 -20.05
CA ASN A 200 -18.27 19.42 -18.62
C ASN A 200 -19.19 18.49 -17.84
N GLN A 201 -20.47 18.40 -18.20
CA GLN A 201 -21.43 17.47 -17.60
C GLN A 201 -21.01 16.01 -17.76
N PHE A 202 -20.49 15.64 -18.93
CA PHE A 202 -19.89 14.32 -19.15
C PHE A 202 -18.71 14.07 -18.21
N ILE A 203 -17.74 15.00 -18.15
CA ILE A 203 -16.54 14.87 -17.30
C ILE A 203 -16.92 14.79 -15.81
N THR A 204 -17.89 15.57 -15.36
CA THR A 204 -18.36 15.54 -13.96
C THR A 204 -19.05 14.22 -13.61
N ASN A 205 -19.65 13.56 -14.60
CA ASN A 205 -20.32 12.27 -14.43
C ASN A 205 -19.39 11.06 -14.59
N LEU A 206 -18.11 11.27 -14.91
CA LEU A 206 -17.14 10.17 -14.96
C LEU A 206 -17.02 9.51 -13.58
N ASN A 207 -17.19 8.19 -13.54
CA ASN A 207 -16.91 7.41 -12.34
C ASN A 207 -15.39 7.28 -12.18
N CYS A 208 -14.83 7.99 -11.21
CA CYS A 208 -13.39 7.98 -10.92
C CYS A 208 -13.05 7.20 -9.65
N GLY A 209 -14.00 6.43 -9.07
CA GLY A 209 -13.86 5.83 -7.74
C GLY A 209 -14.10 6.82 -6.63
#